data_AF-A0A7C1AXJ5-F1
#
_entry.id   AF-A0A7C1AXJ5-F1
#
_cell.length_a   1.000
_cell.length_b   1.000
_cell.length_c   1.000
_cell.angle_alpha   90.00
_cell.angle_beta   90.00
_cell.angle_gamma   90.00
#
_symmetry.space_group_name_H-M   'P 1'
#
loop_
_entity.id
_entity.type
_entity.pdbx_description
1 polymer ?
#
loop_
_entity_poly.entity_id
_entity_poly.type
_entity_poly.pdbx_seq_one_letter_code
_entity_poly.pdbx_strand_id
1 'polypeptide(L)'
;MPCRLCCPPLLPSSSNGNLMNFSEKVESIANAMGIIPRYYDLCGNQHVATIEQKCAILNAMGVATDDEKAIDKSIKQLLQKKIELPVSPVVTVDEDHPVMIPVDLLSPHSPPLPIEWTLKEEFGRETYGKFEASTHFKPERFIFLNREFYRYRFQVSEGLKPGYHSLHLKFANKKDIKIQLIVSPQAAFHDVPRCWGLMVQLYGIRSLKNWGIGDFEDLKDLCFLASRFGAGFVGLSPLYALYTDNPKHISPYSPSTRRFLNPWYIRPERTEREEILSELRNSKLVDYERVVPLKIAALRKQFESFVENHLLRGTKQSEEFRLYTDFRGESLKKFATFEAQLSGSISEREILFHQYLQFLTEKQLQDAQT
;
A
#
# COMPACT_ATOMS: atom_id res chain seq x y z
N MET A 1 -0.62 -17.44 23.60
CA MET A 1 -0.59 -18.76 22.93
C MET A 1 -0.14 -18.53 21.50
N PRO A 2 1.04 -18.99 21.07
CA PRO A 2 1.51 -18.72 19.72
C PRO A 2 0.79 -19.62 18.72
N CYS A 3 0.34 -19.01 17.63
CA CYS A 3 -0.42 -19.62 16.55
C CYS A 3 0.41 -20.74 15.88
N ARG A 4 0.06 -22.01 16.10
CA ARG A 4 0.73 -23.22 15.57
C ARG A 4 0.36 -23.55 14.11
N LEU A 5 -0.09 -22.59 13.31
CA LEU A 5 -0.66 -22.85 11.98
C LEU A 5 0.16 -22.20 10.86
N CYS A 6 1.46 -22.53 10.76
CA CYS A 6 2.28 -22.16 9.59
C CYS A 6 3.55 -23.02 9.45
N CYS A 7 3.50 -24.31 9.82
CA CYS A 7 4.50 -25.27 9.34
C CYS A 7 3.86 -26.09 8.21
N PRO A 8 4.31 -25.96 6.96
CA PRO A 8 3.93 -26.92 5.94
C PRO A 8 4.47 -28.31 6.34
N PRO A 9 3.71 -29.40 6.13
CA PRO A 9 4.22 -30.73 6.40
C PRO A 9 5.45 -30.99 5.53
N LEU A 10 6.52 -31.49 6.15
CA LEU A 10 7.70 -32.00 5.45
C LEU A 10 7.21 -33.13 4.52
N LEU A 11 7.30 -32.89 3.21
CA LEU A 11 7.17 -33.98 2.23
C LEU A 11 8.29 -35.00 2.49
N PRO A 12 8.02 -36.31 2.39
CA PRO A 12 9.03 -37.33 2.60
C PRO A 12 10.16 -37.14 1.59
N SER A 13 11.40 -37.18 2.08
CA SER A 13 12.61 -37.15 1.27
C SER A 13 12.64 -38.36 0.35
N SER A 14 12.28 -38.17 -0.92
CA SER A 14 12.53 -39.16 -1.97
C SER A 14 14.02 -39.17 -2.28
N SER A 15 14.76 -40.05 -1.61
CA SER A 15 16.07 -40.51 -2.05
C SER A 15 15.87 -41.40 -3.28
N ASN A 16 15.84 -40.80 -4.47
CA ASN A 16 16.14 -41.47 -5.75
C ASN A 16 16.28 -40.40 -6.84
N GLY A 17 17.33 -40.49 -7.65
CA GLY A 17 17.67 -39.55 -8.73
C GLY A 17 16.72 -39.59 -9.92
N ASN A 18 15.40 -39.54 -9.70
CA ASN A 18 14.42 -39.31 -10.74
C ASN A 18 14.25 -37.81 -10.96
N LEU A 19 14.41 -37.37 -12.20
CA LEU A 19 14.07 -36.01 -12.64
C LEU A 19 12.60 -35.74 -12.27
N MET A 20 12.35 -34.64 -11.58
CA MET A 20 10.96 -34.25 -11.24
C MET A 20 10.14 -34.12 -12.50
N ASN A 21 8.93 -34.67 -12.48
CA ASN A 21 7.99 -34.44 -13.56
C ASN A 21 7.44 -33.00 -13.51
N PHE A 22 6.80 -32.56 -14.59
CA PHE A 22 6.28 -31.20 -14.70
C PHE A 22 5.35 -30.82 -13.53
N SER A 23 4.45 -31.73 -13.13
CA SER A 23 3.51 -31.48 -12.04
C SER A 23 4.23 -31.28 -10.70
N GLU A 24 5.25 -32.09 -10.41
CA GLU A 24 6.06 -31.96 -9.20
C GLU A 24 6.85 -30.64 -9.17
N LYS A 25 7.34 -30.20 -10.34
CA LYS A 25 7.99 -28.90 -10.49
C LYS A 25 7.01 -27.75 -10.19
N VAL A 26 5.77 -27.83 -10.70
CA VAL A 26 4.71 -26.85 -10.42
C VAL A 26 4.37 -26.82 -8.94
N GLU A 27 4.23 -27.97 -8.29
CA GLU A 27 3.96 -28.04 -6.86
C GLU A 27 5.10 -27.42 -6.03
N SER A 28 6.35 -27.72 -6.38
CA SER A 28 7.52 -27.19 -5.68
C SER A 28 7.59 -25.67 -5.75
N ILE A 29 7.41 -25.10 -6.95
CA ILE A 29 7.46 -23.65 -7.14
C ILE A 29 6.22 -22.95 -6.55
N ALA A 30 5.03 -23.55 -6.64
CA ALA A 30 3.82 -23.02 -6.03
C ALA A 30 3.97 -22.91 -4.50
N ASN A 31 4.48 -23.96 -3.85
CA ASN A 31 4.76 -23.94 -2.41
C ASN A 31 5.83 -22.90 -2.05
N ALA A 32 6.91 -22.80 -2.84
CA ALA A 32 7.98 -21.82 -2.63
C ALA A 32 7.50 -20.36 -2.77
N MET A 33 6.49 -20.12 -3.60
CA MET A 33 5.87 -18.81 -3.83
C MET A 33 4.68 -18.53 -2.89
N GLY A 34 4.36 -19.45 -1.97
CA GLY A 34 3.29 -19.28 -0.98
C GLY A 34 1.88 -19.51 -1.50
N ILE A 35 1.72 -20.22 -2.64
CA ILE A 35 0.40 -20.58 -3.17
C ILE A 35 -0.19 -21.68 -2.28
N ILE A 36 -1.31 -21.37 -1.64
CA ILE A 36 -2.00 -22.30 -0.75
C ILE A 36 -2.62 -23.43 -1.59
N PRO A 37 -2.32 -24.70 -1.30
CA PRO A 37 -2.78 -25.82 -2.15
C PRO A 37 -4.26 -26.15 -1.98
N ARG A 38 -4.89 -25.72 -0.88
CA ARG A 38 -6.28 -26.02 -0.54
C ARG A 38 -6.90 -24.93 0.34
N TYR A 39 -8.18 -24.71 0.21
CA TYR A 39 -8.94 -23.80 1.07
C TYR A 39 -10.35 -24.33 1.33
N TYR A 40 -11.02 -23.78 2.34
CA TYR A 40 -12.44 -24.01 2.59
C TYR A 40 -13.24 -22.79 2.14
N ASP A 41 -14.32 -23.01 1.40
CA ASP A 41 -15.22 -21.93 1.00
C ASP A 41 -16.16 -21.52 2.16
N LEU A 42 -17.00 -20.50 1.92
CA LEU A 42 -17.96 -19.99 2.90
C LEU A 42 -19.02 -21.03 3.33
N CYS A 43 -19.22 -22.08 2.53
CA CYS A 43 -20.13 -23.18 2.83
C CYS A 43 -19.42 -24.34 3.54
N GLY A 44 -18.10 -24.22 3.80
CA GLY A 44 -17.28 -25.26 4.41
C GLY A 44 -16.85 -26.37 3.46
N ASN A 45 -17.06 -26.23 2.13
CA ASN A 45 -16.54 -27.21 1.18
C ASN A 45 -15.05 -26.99 0.96
N GLN A 46 -14.31 -28.09 0.88
CA GLN A 46 -12.88 -28.04 0.61
C GLN A 46 -12.60 -28.00 -0.88
N HIS A 47 -11.78 -27.05 -1.29
CA HIS A 47 -11.28 -26.90 -2.65
C HIS A 47 -9.78 -27.17 -2.69
N VAL A 48 -9.32 -27.91 -3.70
CA VAL A 48 -7.90 -28.20 -3.94
C VAL A 48 -7.51 -27.55 -5.26
N ALA A 49 -6.44 -26.74 -5.25
CA ALA A 49 -5.97 -26.06 -6.44
C ALA A 49 -5.40 -27.07 -7.45
N THR A 50 -5.90 -27.06 -8.67
CA THR A 50 -5.38 -27.90 -9.77
C THR A 50 -4.01 -27.39 -10.24
N ILE A 51 -3.27 -28.22 -10.98
CA ILE A 51 -1.98 -27.81 -11.58
C ILE A 51 -2.17 -26.63 -12.55
N GLU A 52 -3.24 -26.65 -13.34
CA GLU A 52 -3.58 -25.55 -14.26
C GLU A 52 -3.82 -24.22 -13.50
N GLN A 53 -4.56 -24.26 -12.40
CA GLN A 53 -4.79 -23.08 -11.56
C GLN A 53 -3.50 -22.57 -10.93
N LYS A 54 -2.61 -23.46 -10.48
CA LYS A 54 -1.29 -23.10 -9.96
C LYS A 54 -0.44 -22.44 -11.05
N CYS A 55 -0.40 -23.00 -12.25
CA CYS A 55 0.28 -22.39 -13.40
C CYS A 55 -0.27 -20.99 -13.73
N ALA A 56 -1.60 -20.82 -13.75
CA ALA A 56 -2.22 -19.52 -14.01
C ALA A 56 -1.83 -18.47 -12.97
N ILE A 57 -1.84 -18.83 -11.67
CA ILE A 57 -1.41 -17.94 -10.59
C ILE A 57 0.09 -17.62 -10.70
N LEU A 58 0.94 -18.63 -10.96
CA LEU A 58 2.39 -18.45 -11.12
C LEU A 58 2.70 -17.50 -12.29
N ASN A 59 2.06 -17.70 -13.44
CA ASN A 59 2.20 -16.83 -14.60
C ASN A 59 1.76 -15.39 -14.28
N ALA A 60 0.66 -15.21 -13.55
CA ALA A 60 0.22 -13.89 -13.08
C ALA A 60 1.21 -13.23 -12.10
N MET A 61 1.97 -14.03 -11.33
CA MET A 61 3.08 -13.58 -10.48
C MET A 61 4.38 -13.33 -11.27
N GLY A 62 4.38 -13.51 -12.59
CA GLY A 62 5.55 -13.35 -13.46
C GLY A 62 6.50 -14.55 -13.48
N VAL A 63 6.04 -15.73 -13.05
CA VAL A 63 6.79 -17.00 -13.05
C VAL A 63 6.28 -17.86 -14.20
N ALA A 64 7.09 -18.00 -15.25
CA ALA A 64 6.69 -18.74 -16.45
C ALA A 64 6.56 -20.25 -16.20
N THR A 65 5.43 -20.82 -16.57
CA THR A 65 5.10 -22.25 -16.44
C THR A 65 4.47 -22.86 -17.69
N ASP A 66 4.70 -22.27 -18.87
CA ASP A 66 4.03 -22.69 -20.12
C ASP A 66 4.48 -24.07 -20.60
N ASP A 67 5.75 -24.42 -20.35
CA ASP A 67 6.34 -25.72 -20.67
C ASP A 67 7.42 -26.12 -19.66
N GLU A 68 7.99 -27.33 -19.85
CA GLU A 68 9.00 -27.88 -18.96
C GLU A 68 10.30 -27.07 -18.92
N LYS A 69 10.71 -26.47 -20.05
CA LYS A 69 11.91 -25.63 -20.10
C LYS A 69 11.68 -24.30 -19.40
N ALA A 70 10.49 -23.72 -19.54
CA ALA A 70 10.09 -22.48 -18.90
C ALA A 70 10.11 -22.63 -17.37
N ILE A 71 9.51 -23.71 -16.84
CA ILE A 71 9.51 -23.95 -15.40
C ILE A 71 10.91 -24.26 -14.86
N ASP A 72 11.74 -25.03 -15.58
CA ASP A 72 13.13 -25.27 -15.17
C ASP A 72 13.95 -23.98 -15.14
N LYS A 73 13.73 -23.08 -16.10
CA LYS A 73 14.35 -21.75 -16.11
C LYS A 73 13.88 -20.92 -14.93
N SER A 74 12.58 -20.89 -14.65
CA SER A 74 11.98 -20.18 -13.51
C SER A 74 12.55 -20.68 -12.17
N ILE A 75 12.65 -22.00 -11.97
CA ILE A 75 13.24 -22.60 -10.77
C ILE A 75 14.71 -22.17 -10.62
N LYS A 76 15.50 -22.23 -11.69
CA LYS A 76 16.91 -21.80 -11.66
C LYS A 76 17.04 -20.32 -11.31
N GLN A 77 16.20 -19.46 -11.89
CA GLN A 77 16.22 -18.02 -11.61
C GLN A 77 15.85 -17.69 -10.17
N LEU A 78 14.82 -18.34 -9.61
CA LEU A 78 14.43 -18.13 -8.21
C LEU A 78 15.50 -18.63 -7.24
N LEU A 79 16.10 -19.79 -7.50
CA LEU A 79 17.23 -20.29 -6.72
C LEU A 79 18.42 -19.34 -6.77
N GLN A 80 18.79 -18.86 -7.95
CA GLN A 80 19.87 -17.89 -8.11
C GLN A 80 19.58 -16.60 -7.34
N LYS A 81 18.38 -16.04 -7.49
CA LYS A 81 17.95 -14.83 -6.76
C LYS A 81 18.02 -15.04 -5.25
N LYS A 82 17.61 -16.21 -4.75
CA LYS A 82 17.68 -16.56 -3.33
C LYS A 82 19.13 -16.64 -2.81
N ILE A 83 20.06 -17.12 -3.63
CA ILE A 83 21.50 -17.21 -3.30
C ILE A 83 22.17 -15.83 -3.32
N GLU A 84 21.79 -14.99 -4.29
CA GLU A 84 22.30 -13.62 -4.45
C GLU A 84 21.76 -12.66 -3.38
N LEU A 85 20.50 -12.86 -2.96
CA LEU A 85 19.84 -12.13 -1.88
C LEU A 85 19.58 -13.05 -0.68
N PRO A 86 20.64 -13.35 0.12
CA PRO A 86 20.52 -14.21 1.29
C PRO A 86 19.67 -13.60 2.41
N VAL A 87 19.39 -12.30 2.34
CA VAL A 87 18.54 -11.56 3.28
C VAL A 87 17.43 -10.87 2.49
N SER A 88 16.23 -10.82 3.07
CA SER A 88 15.13 -10.03 2.52
C SER A 88 15.52 -8.54 2.51
N PRO A 89 15.25 -7.78 1.43
CA PRO A 89 15.51 -6.34 1.39
C PRO A 89 14.65 -5.57 2.40
N VAL A 90 13.61 -6.20 2.95
CA VAL A 90 12.78 -5.66 4.04
C VAL A 90 12.70 -6.70 5.15
N VAL A 91 12.97 -6.27 6.38
CA VAL A 91 12.83 -7.07 7.59
C VAL A 91 11.89 -6.34 8.53
N THR A 92 10.91 -7.05 9.07
CA THR A 92 9.95 -6.54 10.05
C THR A 92 10.23 -7.17 11.41
N VAL A 93 10.21 -6.37 12.47
CA VAL A 93 10.43 -6.82 13.86
C VAL A 93 9.38 -6.15 14.75
N ASP A 94 8.91 -6.84 15.79
CA ASP A 94 8.03 -6.23 16.78
C ASP A 94 8.84 -5.53 17.87
N GLU A 95 8.39 -4.39 18.40
CA GLU A 95 9.15 -3.49 19.28
C GLU A 95 9.78 -4.14 20.54
N ASP A 96 9.17 -5.19 21.08
CA ASP A 96 9.62 -5.88 22.29
C ASP A 96 10.63 -7.01 22.01
N HIS A 97 11.05 -7.19 20.76
CA HIS A 97 11.95 -8.26 20.37
C HIS A 97 13.32 -7.73 19.94
N PRO A 98 14.41 -8.48 20.23
CA PRO A 98 15.70 -8.15 19.69
C PRO A 98 15.68 -8.20 18.16
N VAL A 99 16.45 -7.32 17.53
CA VAL A 99 16.50 -7.23 16.08
C VAL A 99 17.40 -8.35 15.55
N MET A 100 16.76 -9.43 15.13
CA MET A 100 17.40 -10.61 14.58
C MET A 100 17.32 -10.62 13.06
N ILE A 101 18.46 -10.51 12.39
CA ILE A 101 18.53 -10.46 10.93
C ILE A 101 18.75 -11.86 10.35
N PRO A 102 17.79 -12.40 9.58
CA PRO A 102 17.91 -13.73 8.99
C PRO A 102 18.78 -13.71 7.73
N VAL A 103 19.85 -14.51 7.72
CA VAL A 103 20.74 -14.71 6.57
C VAL A 103 20.68 -16.18 6.16
N ASP A 104 20.16 -16.42 4.96
CA ASP A 104 19.99 -17.75 4.38
C ASP A 104 21.19 -18.16 3.53
N LEU A 105 21.78 -19.31 3.81
CA LEU A 105 23.00 -19.81 3.16
C LEU A 105 22.82 -21.25 2.68
N LEU A 106 23.65 -21.68 1.73
CA LEU A 106 23.63 -23.05 1.17
C LEU A 106 24.41 -24.07 2.03
N SER A 107 25.31 -23.62 2.90
CA SER A 107 26.18 -24.49 3.70
C SER A 107 26.09 -24.13 5.19
N PRO A 108 26.05 -25.14 6.09
CA PRO A 108 26.04 -24.93 7.53
C PRO A 108 27.42 -24.57 8.12
N HIS A 109 28.50 -24.65 7.32
CA HIS A 109 29.88 -24.45 7.79
C HIS A 109 30.54 -23.20 7.21
N SER A 110 29.79 -22.35 6.51
CA SER A 110 30.36 -21.19 5.80
C SER A 110 29.49 -19.93 5.93
N PRO A 111 29.16 -19.46 7.15
CA PRO A 111 28.67 -18.10 7.29
C PRO A 111 29.71 -17.13 6.68
N PRO A 112 29.31 -16.12 5.89
CA PRO A 112 30.21 -15.22 5.19
C PRO A 112 30.82 -14.20 6.17
N LEU A 113 31.54 -14.71 7.16
CA LEU A 113 32.14 -13.93 8.22
C LEU A 113 33.52 -13.41 7.78
N PRO A 114 33.91 -12.21 8.22
CA PRO A 114 33.11 -11.32 9.06
C PRO A 114 32.00 -10.60 8.27
N ILE A 115 30.90 -10.27 8.96
CA ILE A 115 29.84 -9.41 8.44
C ILE A 115 29.88 -8.11 9.24
N GLU A 116 30.20 -7.00 8.59
CA GLU A 116 30.10 -5.68 9.20
C GLU A 116 28.69 -5.15 8.98
N TRP A 117 28.15 -4.48 9.98
CA TRP A 117 26.81 -3.91 9.89
C TRP A 117 26.77 -2.47 10.37
N THR A 118 25.86 -1.71 9.76
CA THR A 118 25.57 -0.33 10.10
C THR A 118 24.06 -0.17 10.18
N LEU A 119 23.57 0.16 11.37
CA LEU A 119 22.15 0.40 11.64
C LEU A 119 21.93 1.89 11.84
N LYS A 120 21.18 2.51 10.93
CA LYS A 120 20.71 3.88 11.01
C LYS A 120 19.25 3.90 11.46
N GLU A 121 19.00 4.42 12.65
CA GLU A 121 17.64 4.58 13.16
C GLU A 121 16.90 5.72 12.43
N GLU A 122 15.55 5.68 12.40
CA GLU A 122 14.72 6.68 11.70
C GLU A 122 14.96 8.12 12.21
N PHE A 123 14.93 8.29 13.53
CA PHE A 123 15.17 9.58 14.22
C PHE A 123 16.31 9.49 15.23
N GLY A 124 17.15 8.47 15.10
CA GLY A 124 18.13 8.11 16.10
C GLY A 124 19.56 8.20 15.59
N ARG A 125 20.44 7.58 16.36
CA ARG A 125 21.86 7.49 16.04
C ARG A 125 22.11 6.41 15.00
N GLU A 126 23.32 6.45 14.48
CA GLU A 126 23.88 5.35 13.72
C GLU A 126 24.71 4.48 14.68
N THR A 127 24.54 3.16 14.57
CA THR A 127 25.31 2.17 15.33
C THR A 127 25.99 1.21 14.37
N TYR A 128 27.12 0.66 14.80
CA TYR A 128 27.96 -0.18 13.97
C TYR A 128 28.39 -1.39 14.78
N GLY A 129 28.60 -2.50 14.10
CA GLY A 129 29.17 -3.68 14.71
C GLY A 129 29.64 -4.69 13.68
N LYS A 130 30.14 -5.81 14.19
CA LYS A 130 30.73 -6.85 13.38
C LYS A 130 30.38 -8.21 13.96
N PHE A 131 29.93 -9.11 13.11
CA PHE A 131 29.79 -10.51 13.45
C PHE A 131 31.08 -11.25 13.11
N GLU A 132 31.67 -11.93 14.09
CA GLU A 132 32.93 -12.66 13.95
C GLU A 132 32.71 -14.19 13.83
N ALA A 133 33.69 -14.85 13.21
CA ALA A 133 33.74 -16.30 13.00
C ALA A 133 33.70 -17.15 14.28
N SER A 134 34.12 -16.57 15.41
CA SER A 134 34.13 -17.20 16.74
C SER A 134 32.73 -17.35 17.37
N THR A 135 31.73 -16.66 16.81
CA THR A 135 30.38 -16.67 17.35
C THR A 135 29.68 -17.98 16.95
N HIS A 136 29.28 -18.77 17.95
CA HIS A 136 28.60 -20.04 17.70
C HIS A 136 27.13 -19.79 17.36
N PHE A 137 26.80 -19.91 16.08
CA PHE A 137 25.42 -19.86 15.60
C PHE A 137 24.94 -21.26 15.23
N LYS A 138 23.79 -21.67 15.76
CA LYS A 138 23.09 -22.88 15.29
C LYS A 138 22.05 -22.48 14.24
N PRO A 139 22.26 -22.79 12.95
CA PRO A 139 21.31 -22.41 11.93
C PRO A 139 20.06 -23.29 11.96
N GLU A 140 18.94 -22.73 11.49
CA GLU A 140 17.73 -23.49 11.16
C GLU A 140 17.82 -24.03 9.74
N ARG A 141 17.67 -25.34 9.57
CA ARG A 141 17.63 -25.98 8.25
C ARG A 141 16.22 -25.89 7.66
N PHE A 142 16.12 -25.50 6.39
CA PHE A 142 14.88 -25.54 5.63
C PHE A 142 15.12 -25.92 4.16
N ILE A 143 14.07 -26.34 3.46
CA ILE A 143 14.12 -26.69 2.03
C ILE A 143 13.44 -25.57 1.23
N PHE A 144 14.09 -25.12 0.17
CA PHE A 144 13.53 -24.18 -0.80
C PHE A 144 13.82 -24.68 -2.21
N LEU A 145 12.78 -24.93 -3.00
CA LEU A 145 12.88 -25.50 -4.35
C LEU A 145 13.80 -26.74 -4.40
N ASN A 146 13.59 -27.67 -3.47
CA ASN A 146 14.35 -28.93 -3.33
C ASN A 146 15.86 -28.76 -3.07
N ARG A 147 16.28 -27.58 -2.63
CA ARG A 147 17.64 -27.35 -2.12
C ARG A 147 17.58 -27.06 -0.63
N GLU A 148 18.56 -27.58 0.09
CA GLU A 148 18.74 -27.27 1.50
C GLU A 148 19.33 -25.87 1.67
N PHE A 149 18.77 -25.12 2.61
CA PHE A 149 19.26 -23.83 3.08
C PHE A 149 19.35 -23.83 4.60
N TYR A 150 20.22 -22.96 5.10
CA TYR A 150 20.56 -22.80 6.51
C TYR A 150 20.37 -21.33 6.88
N ARG A 151 19.40 -21.05 7.76
CA ARG A 151 19.09 -19.70 8.24
C ARG A 151 19.86 -19.40 9.50
N TYR A 152 20.75 -18.41 9.42
CA TYR A 152 21.43 -17.81 10.56
C TYR A 152 20.67 -16.57 11.01
N ARG A 153 20.61 -16.33 12.32
CA ARG A 153 20.03 -15.09 12.85
C ARG A 153 21.10 -14.31 13.58
N PHE A 154 21.34 -13.10 13.10
CA PHE A 154 22.35 -12.20 13.64
C PHE A 154 21.68 -11.06 14.40
N GLN A 155 22.00 -10.90 15.67
CA GLN A 155 21.43 -9.86 16.51
C GLN A 155 22.16 -8.54 16.31
N VAL A 156 21.48 -7.52 15.79
CA VAL A 156 22.08 -6.17 15.57
C VAL A 156 21.65 -5.15 16.62
N SER A 157 20.59 -5.42 17.38
CA SER A 157 20.14 -4.60 18.51
C SER A 157 19.36 -5.46 19.51
N GLU A 158 19.37 -5.07 20.80
CA GLU A 158 18.52 -5.63 21.86
C GLU A 158 17.05 -5.19 21.73
N GLY A 159 16.81 -4.09 21.01
CA GLY A 159 15.47 -3.55 20.77
C GLY A 159 15.56 -2.23 20.03
N LEU A 160 14.46 -1.84 19.39
CA LEU A 160 14.33 -0.57 18.68
C LEU A 160 12.94 -0.01 18.91
N LYS A 161 12.81 1.32 18.87
CA LYS A 161 11.50 1.96 18.87
C LYS A 161 10.78 1.68 17.55
N PRO A 162 9.43 1.65 17.52
CA PRO A 162 8.69 1.58 16.27
C PRO A 162 9.12 2.65 15.27
N GLY A 163 9.29 2.26 14.01
CA GLY A 163 9.77 3.15 12.97
C GLY A 163 10.37 2.47 11.74
N TYR A 164 10.84 3.29 10.81
CA TYR A 164 11.46 2.91 9.55
C TYR A 164 12.98 3.16 9.60
N HIS A 165 13.74 2.13 9.97
CA HIS A 165 15.20 2.16 10.09
C HIS A 165 15.88 1.60 8.84
N SER A 166 17.16 1.90 8.64
CA SER A 166 17.96 1.32 7.57
C SER A 166 19.12 0.52 8.14
N LEU A 167 19.28 -0.72 7.67
CA LEU A 167 20.40 -1.58 8.01
C LEU A 167 21.23 -1.87 6.76
N HIS A 168 22.54 -1.72 6.87
CA HIS A 168 23.49 -2.06 5.82
C HIS A 168 24.38 -3.19 6.31
N LEU A 169 24.45 -4.28 5.53
CA LEU A 169 25.34 -5.41 5.78
C LEU A 169 26.45 -5.44 4.72
N LYS A 170 27.70 -5.42 5.16
CA LYS A 170 28.87 -5.61 4.30
C LYS A 170 29.46 -6.98 4.51
N PHE A 171 29.69 -7.68 3.41
CA PHE A 171 30.22 -9.03 3.38
C PHE A 171 31.62 -9.03 2.77
N ALA A 172 32.54 -9.84 3.29
CA ALA A 172 33.91 -9.89 2.77
C ALA A 172 33.98 -10.27 1.28
N ASN A 173 33.15 -11.23 0.83
CA ASN A 173 33.20 -11.82 -0.51
C ASN A 173 31.85 -11.76 -1.26
N LYS A 174 30.94 -10.87 -0.85
CA LYS A 174 29.64 -10.67 -1.50
C LYS A 174 29.32 -9.18 -1.60
N LYS A 175 28.35 -8.84 -2.46
CA LYS A 175 27.83 -7.47 -2.55
C LYS A 175 27.20 -7.08 -1.21
N ASP A 176 27.41 -5.82 -0.83
CA ASP A 176 26.74 -5.22 0.31
C ASP A 176 25.22 -5.23 0.10
N ILE A 177 24.47 -5.40 1.19
CA ILE A 177 23.02 -5.49 1.18
C ILE A 177 22.45 -4.37 2.05
N LYS A 178 21.59 -3.55 1.46
CA LYS A 178 20.77 -2.57 2.18
C LYS A 178 19.41 -3.17 2.48
N ILE A 179 18.97 -3.00 3.71
CA ILE A 179 17.73 -3.55 4.26
C ILE A 179 16.92 -2.39 4.83
N GLN A 180 15.64 -2.33 4.47
CA GLN A 180 14.66 -1.53 5.20
C GLN A 180 14.23 -2.34 6.41
N LEU A 181 14.58 -1.87 7.60
CA LEU A 181 14.15 -2.47 8.86
C LEU A 181 12.92 -1.71 9.36
N ILE A 182 11.80 -2.41 9.51
CA ILE A 182 10.54 -1.85 9.98
C ILE A 182 10.28 -2.43 11.37
N VAL A 183 10.21 -1.56 12.37
CA VAL A 183 9.84 -1.96 13.72
C VAL A 183 8.40 -1.57 13.96
N SER A 184 7.56 -2.56 14.25
CA SER A 184 6.12 -2.40 14.43
C SER A 184 5.75 -2.44 15.92
N PRO A 185 4.77 -1.63 16.36
CA PRO A 185 4.23 -1.77 17.71
C PRO A 185 3.48 -3.09 17.85
N GLN A 186 3.39 -3.62 19.08
CA GLN A 186 2.67 -4.88 19.36
C GLN A 186 1.18 -4.82 19.02
N ALA A 187 0.60 -3.63 19.13
CA ALA A 187 -0.81 -3.40 18.92
C ALA A 187 -1.05 -2.12 18.13
N ALA A 188 -2.15 -2.11 17.39
CA ALA A 188 -2.70 -0.87 16.87
C ALA A 188 -3.12 0.07 18.01
N PHE A 189 -3.24 1.36 17.70
CA PHE A 189 -3.76 2.36 18.62
C PHE A 189 -5.17 1.97 19.11
N HIS A 190 -5.36 1.91 20.43
CA HIS A 190 -6.58 1.41 21.05
C HIS A 190 -7.04 2.24 22.26
N ASP A 191 -6.35 3.34 22.58
CA ASP A 191 -6.70 4.23 23.69
C ASP A 191 -7.85 5.17 23.29
N VAL A 192 -8.99 4.57 22.93
CA VAL A 192 -10.22 5.26 22.55
C VAL A 192 -11.30 4.81 23.52
N PRO A 193 -11.91 5.74 24.29
CA PRO A 193 -12.99 5.39 25.20
C PRO A 193 -14.18 4.82 24.44
N ARG A 194 -15.03 4.04 25.12
CA ARG A 194 -16.29 3.56 24.53
C ARG A 194 -17.11 4.76 24.06
N CYS A 195 -17.40 4.80 22.77
CA CYS A 195 -18.19 5.85 22.14
C CYS A 195 -19.16 5.24 21.12
N TRP A 196 -20.10 6.06 20.66
CA TRP A 196 -20.96 5.77 19.51
C TRP A 196 -20.63 6.76 18.40
N GLY A 197 -21.05 6.47 17.17
CA GLY A 197 -20.82 7.34 16.03
C GLY A 197 -21.83 7.10 14.92
N LEU A 198 -21.79 7.96 13.90
CA LEU A 198 -22.62 7.83 12.71
C LEU A 198 -21.84 7.11 11.61
N MET A 199 -22.48 6.19 10.89
CA MET A 199 -21.94 5.63 9.65
C MET A 199 -22.72 6.21 8.48
N VAL A 200 -22.06 7.01 7.64
CA VAL A 200 -22.73 7.71 6.54
C VAL A 200 -22.10 7.41 5.19
N GLN A 201 -22.95 7.35 4.18
CA GLN A 201 -22.56 7.40 2.78
C GLN A 201 -22.53 8.87 2.38
N LEU A 202 -21.34 9.50 2.39
CA LEU A 202 -21.22 10.97 2.26
C LEU A 202 -21.96 11.50 1.03
N TYR A 203 -21.84 10.82 -0.11
CA TYR A 203 -22.53 11.19 -1.35
C TYR A 203 -24.06 11.30 -1.20
N GLY A 204 -24.66 10.57 -0.26
CA GLY A 204 -26.11 10.57 -0.02
C GLY A 204 -26.60 11.70 0.90
N ILE A 205 -25.70 12.45 1.53
CA ILE A 205 -26.08 13.57 2.40
C ILE A 205 -26.68 14.71 1.57
N ARG A 206 -27.76 15.30 2.08
CA ARG A 206 -28.45 16.43 1.48
C ARG A 206 -28.39 17.61 2.45
N SER A 207 -28.10 18.79 1.92
CA SER A 207 -28.18 20.05 2.65
C SER A 207 -28.73 21.15 1.76
N LEU A 208 -29.08 22.29 2.35
CA LEU A 208 -29.56 23.46 1.61
C LEU A 208 -28.49 24.07 0.68
N LYS A 209 -27.22 23.72 0.86
CA LYS A 209 -26.08 24.37 0.19
C LYS A 209 -25.35 23.47 -0.79
N ASN A 210 -25.51 22.15 -0.69
CA ASN A 210 -24.81 21.22 -1.57
C ASN A 210 -25.41 21.17 -2.98
N TRP A 211 -24.68 20.58 -3.91
CA TRP A 211 -25.05 20.59 -5.33
C TRP A 211 -25.83 19.34 -5.75
N GLY A 212 -26.52 18.70 -4.80
CA GLY A 212 -27.22 17.43 -5.02
C GLY A 212 -26.38 16.17 -4.74
N ILE A 213 -25.18 16.36 -4.18
CA ILE A 213 -24.32 15.32 -3.63
C ILE A 213 -23.72 15.87 -2.34
N GLY A 214 -23.63 15.05 -1.29
CA GLY A 214 -22.96 15.47 -0.07
C GLY A 214 -21.47 15.74 -0.32
N ASP A 215 -20.91 16.75 0.34
CA ASP A 215 -19.53 17.21 0.14
C ASP A 215 -18.82 17.46 1.48
N PHE A 216 -17.55 17.89 1.47
CA PHE A 216 -16.77 18.05 2.71
C PHE A 216 -17.30 19.14 3.64
N GLU A 217 -17.98 20.16 3.13
CA GLU A 217 -18.63 21.16 3.99
C GLU A 217 -19.87 20.55 4.67
N ASP A 218 -20.61 19.67 4.00
CA ASP A 218 -21.66 18.88 4.66
C ASP A 218 -21.09 17.92 5.72
N LEU A 219 -19.92 17.33 5.45
CA LEU A 219 -19.24 16.48 6.42
C LEU A 219 -18.84 17.27 7.67
N LYS A 220 -18.29 18.48 7.50
CA LYS A 220 -17.96 19.39 8.59
C LYS A 220 -19.19 19.74 9.42
N ASP A 221 -20.28 20.14 8.77
CA ASP A 221 -21.55 20.45 9.42
C ASP A 221 -22.10 19.23 10.18
N LEU A 222 -21.99 18.02 9.60
CA LEU A 222 -22.40 16.77 10.22
C LEU A 222 -21.55 16.40 11.43
N CYS A 223 -20.23 16.54 11.36
CA CYS A 223 -19.32 16.33 12.50
C CYS A 223 -19.65 17.29 13.65
N PHE A 224 -19.85 18.58 13.33
CA PHE A 224 -20.27 19.56 14.32
C PHE A 224 -21.61 19.20 14.96
N LEU A 225 -22.61 18.83 14.16
CA LEU A 225 -23.92 18.42 14.69
C LEU A 225 -23.82 17.15 15.55
N ALA A 226 -23.13 16.12 15.08
CA ALA A 226 -23.00 14.84 15.77
C ALA A 226 -22.28 14.99 17.12
N SER A 227 -21.24 15.83 17.18
CA SER A 227 -20.51 16.08 18.43
C SER A 227 -21.40 16.74 19.50
N ARG A 228 -22.37 17.59 19.12
CA ARG A 228 -23.36 18.16 20.05
C ARG A 228 -24.25 17.12 20.73
N PHE A 229 -24.38 15.93 20.14
CA PHE A 229 -25.09 14.79 20.72
C PHE A 229 -24.16 13.78 21.42
N GLY A 230 -22.85 14.05 21.45
CA GLY A 230 -21.86 13.18 22.09
C GLY A 230 -21.37 12.02 21.21
N ALA A 231 -21.53 12.11 19.89
CA ALA A 231 -20.91 11.16 18.97
C ALA A 231 -19.37 11.31 19.03
N GLY A 232 -18.66 10.18 19.12
CA GLY A 232 -17.20 10.14 19.11
C GLY A 232 -16.58 10.05 17.72
N PHE A 233 -17.37 9.71 16.70
CA PHE A 233 -16.89 9.65 15.31
C PHE A 233 -18.01 9.77 14.28
N VAL A 234 -17.63 10.14 13.06
CA VAL A 234 -18.43 9.97 11.83
C VAL A 234 -17.62 9.09 10.88
N GLY A 235 -18.08 7.86 10.67
CA GLY A 235 -17.47 6.91 9.76
C GLY A 235 -18.04 7.03 8.35
N LEU A 236 -17.17 6.88 7.35
CA LEU A 236 -17.47 7.15 5.95
C LEU A 236 -17.25 5.90 5.09
N SER A 237 -17.97 5.84 3.97
CA SER A 237 -17.54 5.04 2.83
C SER A 237 -16.19 5.55 2.29
N PRO A 238 -15.43 4.72 1.55
CA PRO A 238 -14.18 5.15 0.94
C PRO A 238 -14.34 6.45 0.13
N LEU A 239 -13.42 7.39 0.33
CA LEU A 239 -13.40 8.69 -0.35
C LEU A 239 -12.38 8.75 -1.49
N TYR A 240 -11.95 7.58 -1.96
CA TYR A 240 -10.88 7.43 -2.94
C TYR A 240 -11.27 8.00 -4.31
N ALA A 241 -10.27 8.54 -5.01
CA ALA A 241 -10.45 9.07 -6.35
C ALA A 241 -11.05 8.02 -7.30
N LEU A 242 -12.14 8.42 -7.95
CA LEU A 242 -12.79 7.67 -9.02
C LEU A 242 -12.27 8.20 -10.37
N TYR A 243 -13.12 8.28 -11.39
CA TYR A 243 -12.76 8.68 -12.74
C TYR A 243 -13.48 9.98 -13.10
N THR A 244 -12.73 11.09 -13.22
CA THR A 244 -13.36 12.39 -13.49
C THR A 244 -13.99 12.48 -14.89
N ASP A 245 -13.50 11.69 -15.85
CA ASP A 245 -14.00 11.53 -17.21
C ASP A 245 -15.18 10.55 -17.34
N ASN A 246 -15.42 9.71 -16.32
CA ASN A 246 -16.51 8.74 -16.30
C ASN A 246 -17.39 8.86 -15.05
N PRO A 247 -18.33 9.84 -15.01
CA PRO A 247 -19.24 10.04 -13.89
C PRO A 247 -20.17 8.87 -13.58
N LYS A 248 -20.31 7.86 -14.46
CA LYS A 248 -21.12 6.66 -14.21
C LYS A 248 -20.39 5.64 -13.34
N HIS A 249 -19.07 5.74 -13.23
CA HIS A 249 -18.28 4.84 -12.41
C HIS A 249 -18.30 5.28 -10.93
N ILE A 250 -19.44 5.03 -10.26
CA ILE A 250 -19.78 5.63 -8.97
C ILE A 250 -19.41 4.77 -7.73
N SER A 251 -18.97 3.53 -7.92
CA SER A 251 -18.71 2.61 -6.78
C SER A 251 -17.47 3.05 -5.99
N PRO A 252 -17.60 3.39 -4.69
CA PRO A 252 -16.45 3.75 -3.84
C PRO A 252 -15.43 2.61 -3.64
N TYR A 253 -15.83 1.36 -3.92
CA TYR A 253 -15.03 0.15 -3.72
C TYR A 253 -14.26 -0.29 -4.98
N SER A 254 -14.45 0.41 -6.10
CA SER A 254 -13.69 0.20 -7.34
C SER A 254 -12.93 1.47 -7.73
N PRO A 255 -12.11 2.07 -6.85
CA PRO A 255 -11.47 3.35 -7.14
C PRO A 255 -10.35 3.23 -8.17
N SER A 256 -10.06 4.33 -8.85
CA SER A 256 -8.87 4.49 -9.70
C SER A 256 -7.59 4.34 -8.87
N THR A 257 -7.59 4.88 -7.65
CA THR A 257 -6.47 4.80 -6.72
C THR A 257 -6.92 4.86 -5.27
N ARG A 258 -6.26 4.09 -4.38
CA ARG A 258 -6.49 4.16 -2.92
C ARG A 258 -5.64 5.22 -2.21
N ARG A 259 -4.85 6.00 -2.95
CA ARG A 259 -3.93 7.01 -2.39
C ARG A 259 -4.49 8.43 -2.43
N PHE A 260 -5.22 8.76 -3.49
CA PHE A 260 -5.76 10.10 -3.75
C PHE A 260 -7.27 10.11 -3.53
N LEU A 261 -7.83 11.29 -3.31
CA LEU A 261 -9.19 11.48 -2.86
C LEU A 261 -10.10 11.97 -3.99
N ASN A 262 -11.40 11.72 -3.90
CA ASN A 262 -12.36 12.05 -4.94
C ASN A 262 -12.70 13.56 -4.94
N PRO A 263 -12.35 14.31 -6.00
CA PRO A 263 -12.64 15.74 -6.08
C PRO A 263 -14.13 16.06 -6.20
N TRP A 264 -15.01 15.07 -6.43
CA TRP A 264 -16.46 15.27 -6.46
C TRP A 264 -17.02 15.75 -5.12
N TYR A 265 -16.32 15.49 -4.02
CA TYR A 265 -16.68 15.92 -2.67
C TYR A 265 -16.18 17.33 -2.33
N ILE A 266 -15.48 18.02 -3.23
CA ILE A 266 -15.16 19.44 -3.03
C ILE A 266 -16.46 20.25 -3.13
N ARG A 267 -16.67 21.19 -2.22
CA ARG A 267 -17.63 22.29 -2.41
C ARG A 267 -16.91 23.45 -3.12
N PRO A 268 -17.27 23.78 -4.38
CA PRO A 268 -16.68 24.93 -5.07
C PRO A 268 -17.03 26.25 -4.38
N GLU A 269 -16.13 27.23 -4.40
CA GLU A 269 -16.34 28.54 -3.76
C GLU A 269 -17.45 29.37 -4.43
N ARG A 270 -17.54 29.27 -5.76
CA ARG A 270 -18.57 29.98 -6.54
C ARG A 270 -19.74 29.06 -6.80
N THR A 271 -20.93 29.48 -6.38
CA THR A 271 -22.18 28.74 -6.57
C THR A 271 -22.69 28.86 -8.00
N GLU A 272 -23.24 27.77 -8.53
CA GLU A 272 -24.01 27.77 -9.77
C GLU A 272 -25.42 28.36 -9.57
N ARG A 273 -26.20 28.43 -10.65
CA ARG A 273 -27.59 28.91 -10.62
C ARG A 273 -28.45 28.07 -9.68
N GLU A 274 -29.13 28.73 -8.75
CA GLU A 274 -29.91 28.10 -7.69
C GLU A 274 -31.04 27.21 -8.23
N GLU A 275 -31.60 27.53 -9.40
CA GLU A 275 -32.62 26.69 -10.06
C GLU A 275 -32.07 25.31 -10.42
N ILE A 276 -30.83 25.25 -10.95
CA ILE A 276 -30.15 24.00 -11.31
C ILE A 276 -29.79 23.22 -10.03
N LEU A 277 -29.24 23.91 -9.03
CA LEU A 277 -28.84 23.27 -7.78
C LEU A 277 -30.05 22.71 -7.03
N SER A 278 -31.17 23.45 -7.01
CA SER A 278 -32.42 23.00 -6.42
C SER A 278 -32.95 21.74 -7.11
N GLU A 279 -32.90 21.69 -8.45
CA GLU A 279 -33.29 20.48 -9.21
C GLU A 279 -32.43 19.27 -8.83
N LEU A 280 -31.10 19.42 -8.79
CA LEU A 280 -30.17 18.34 -8.43
C LEU A 280 -30.33 17.90 -6.96
N ARG A 281 -30.58 18.83 -6.05
CA ARG A 281 -30.86 18.54 -4.64
C ARG A 281 -32.16 17.77 -4.45
N ASN A 282 -33.18 18.08 -5.24
CA ASN A 282 -34.50 17.44 -5.16
C ASN A 282 -34.58 16.10 -5.93
N SER A 283 -33.56 15.75 -6.73
CA SER A 283 -33.51 14.45 -7.38
C SER A 283 -33.49 13.29 -6.37
N LYS A 284 -34.29 12.25 -6.65
CA LYS A 284 -34.40 11.05 -5.79
C LYS A 284 -33.07 10.33 -5.60
N LEU A 285 -32.24 10.30 -6.64
CA LEU A 285 -30.90 9.72 -6.63
C LEU A 285 -29.87 10.82 -6.90
N VAL A 286 -28.61 10.57 -6.54
CA VAL A 286 -27.52 11.49 -6.91
C VAL A 286 -27.33 11.41 -8.42
N ASP A 287 -27.48 12.55 -9.10
CA ASP A 287 -27.29 12.67 -10.53
C ASP A 287 -25.83 12.99 -10.85
N TYR A 288 -24.98 11.95 -10.83
CA TYR A 288 -23.54 12.08 -11.04
C TYR A 288 -23.19 12.69 -12.40
N GLU A 289 -23.92 12.32 -13.45
CA GLU A 289 -23.69 12.80 -14.82
C GLU A 289 -23.91 14.31 -14.97
N ARG A 290 -24.77 14.91 -14.14
CA ARG A 290 -24.95 16.36 -14.11
C ARG A 290 -24.06 17.06 -13.08
N VAL A 291 -23.99 16.54 -11.86
CA VAL A 291 -23.27 17.23 -10.76
C VAL A 291 -21.76 17.25 -10.96
N VAL A 292 -21.17 16.17 -11.49
CA VAL A 292 -19.72 16.06 -11.65
C VAL A 292 -19.20 17.06 -12.68
N PRO A 293 -19.70 17.13 -13.93
CA PRO A 293 -19.25 18.13 -14.89
C PRO A 293 -19.46 19.57 -14.39
N LEU A 294 -20.57 19.85 -13.70
CA LEU A 294 -20.82 21.17 -13.11
C LEU A 294 -19.75 21.54 -12.08
N LYS A 295 -19.45 20.64 -11.13
CA LYS A 295 -18.41 20.87 -10.13
C LYS A 295 -17.04 21.04 -10.79
N ILE A 296 -16.66 20.18 -11.74
CA ILE A 296 -15.37 20.29 -12.44
C ILE A 296 -15.26 21.61 -13.20
N ALA A 297 -16.31 22.06 -13.89
CA ALA A 297 -16.31 23.34 -14.58
C ALA A 297 -16.14 24.54 -13.62
N ALA A 298 -16.80 24.51 -12.46
CA ALA A 298 -16.65 25.53 -11.43
C ALA A 298 -15.24 25.53 -10.82
N LEU A 299 -14.70 24.35 -10.53
CA LEU A 299 -13.35 24.19 -10.00
C LEU A 299 -12.27 24.61 -11.00
N ARG A 300 -12.49 24.44 -12.31
CA ARG A 300 -11.60 25.02 -13.34
C ARG A 300 -11.58 26.54 -13.28
N LYS A 301 -12.74 27.19 -13.19
CA LYS A 301 -12.80 28.66 -13.03
C LYS A 301 -12.10 29.12 -11.75
N GLN A 302 -12.27 28.36 -10.66
CA GLN A 302 -11.59 28.62 -9.39
C GLN A 302 -10.07 28.45 -9.52
N PHE A 303 -9.61 27.42 -10.23
CA PHE A 303 -8.19 27.20 -10.52
C PHE A 303 -7.57 28.33 -11.35
N GLU A 304 -8.25 28.80 -12.39
CA GLU A 304 -7.76 29.93 -13.19
C GLU A 304 -7.61 31.20 -12.32
N SER A 305 -8.60 31.47 -11.46
CA SER A 305 -8.50 32.56 -10.49
C SER A 305 -7.38 32.34 -9.47
N PHE A 306 -7.18 31.10 -9.02
CA PHE A 306 -6.09 30.73 -8.12
C PHE A 306 -4.72 30.98 -8.77
N VAL A 307 -4.59 30.71 -10.07
CA VAL A 307 -3.35 30.98 -10.79
C VAL A 307 -3.05 32.47 -10.80
N GLU A 308 -4.01 33.28 -11.25
CA GLU A 308 -3.83 34.72 -11.46
C GLU A 308 -3.62 35.49 -10.16
N ASN A 309 -4.35 35.11 -9.10
CA ASN A 309 -4.36 35.82 -7.84
C ASN A 309 -3.37 35.26 -6.82
N HIS A 310 -3.02 33.98 -6.92
CA HIS A 310 -2.16 33.32 -5.93
C HIS A 310 -0.86 32.80 -6.53
N LEU A 311 -0.90 31.88 -7.51
CA LEU A 311 0.32 31.21 -8.01
C LEU A 311 1.32 32.18 -8.63
N LEU A 312 0.87 33.02 -9.57
CA LEU A 312 1.73 33.98 -10.26
C LEU A 312 2.24 35.10 -9.34
N ARG A 313 1.53 35.36 -8.24
CA ARG A 313 1.85 36.43 -7.30
C ARG A 313 2.66 35.97 -6.09
N GLY A 314 2.94 34.67 -5.96
CA GLY A 314 3.74 34.14 -4.84
C GLY A 314 3.08 34.34 -3.47
N THR A 315 1.74 34.35 -3.39
CA THR A 315 1.03 34.53 -2.11
C THR A 315 1.22 33.33 -1.16
N LYS A 316 0.85 33.49 0.12
CA LYS A 316 0.86 32.40 1.12
C LYS A 316 0.12 31.14 0.63
N GLN A 317 -1.03 31.30 -0.02
CA GLN A 317 -1.79 30.16 -0.58
C GLN A 317 -1.02 29.43 -1.69
N SER A 318 -0.20 30.15 -2.46
CA SER A 318 0.67 29.52 -3.46
C SER A 318 1.84 28.76 -2.84
N GLU A 319 2.35 29.23 -1.69
CA GLU A 319 3.39 28.53 -0.94
C GLU A 319 2.83 27.25 -0.31
N GLU A 320 1.64 27.31 0.29
CA GLU A 320 0.94 26.13 0.81
C GLU A 320 0.73 25.07 -0.29
N PHE A 321 0.30 25.49 -1.48
CA PHE A 321 0.15 24.57 -2.61
C PHE A 321 1.48 23.98 -3.09
N ARG A 322 2.54 24.78 -3.18
CA ARG A 322 3.89 24.28 -3.57
C ARG A 322 4.43 23.27 -2.56
N LEU A 323 4.33 23.59 -1.26
CA LEU A 323 4.72 22.67 -0.19
C LEU A 323 3.93 21.36 -0.26
N TYR A 324 2.63 21.44 -0.53
CA TYR A 324 1.80 20.26 -0.75
C TYR A 324 2.27 19.41 -1.94
N THR A 325 2.53 20.05 -3.10
CA THR A 325 2.99 19.31 -4.29
C THR A 325 4.37 18.70 -4.10
N ASP A 326 5.28 19.39 -3.41
CA ASP A 326 6.62 18.91 -3.11
C ASP A 326 6.57 17.73 -2.14
N PHE A 327 5.74 17.82 -1.09
CA PHE A 327 5.55 16.76 -0.11
C PHE A 327 4.96 15.50 -0.74
N ARG A 328 3.93 15.62 -1.59
CA ARG A 328 3.32 14.47 -2.28
C ARG A 328 4.21 13.92 -3.40
N GLY A 329 5.06 14.78 -3.97
CA GLY A 329 6.11 14.46 -4.92
C GLY A 329 5.62 13.69 -6.15
N GLU A 330 6.48 12.77 -6.63
CA GLU A 330 6.29 12.05 -7.88
C GLU A 330 4.98 11.25 -7.94
N SER A 331 4.47 10.79 -6.80
CA SER A 331 3.22 10.04 -6.75
C SER A 331 2.00 10.87 -7.18
N LEU A 332 1.94 12.13 -6.74
CA LEU A 332 0.88 13.05 -7.12
C LEU A 332 1.04 13.49 -8.56
N LYS A 333 2.27 13.74 -9.00
CA LYS A 333 2.55 14.06 -10.41
C LYS A 333 2.05 12.96 -11.34
N LYS A 334 2.40 11.69 -11.07
CA LYS A 334 1.93 10.54 -11.87
C LYS A 334 0.41 10.42 -11.90
N PHE A 335 -0.24 10.58 -10.75
CA PHE A 335 -1.71 10.54 -10.68
C PHE A 335 -2.35 11.70 -11.45
N ALA A 336 -1.84 12.92 -11.29
CA ALA A 336 -2.35 14.08 -12.00
C ALA A 336 -2.14 13.97 -13.52
N THR A 337 -1.01 13.42 -13.97
CA THR A 337 -0.78 13.11 -15.40
C THR A 337 -1.76 12.07 -15.91
N PHE A 338 -2.06 11.03 -15.13
CA PHE A 338 -3.05 10.02 -15.49
C PHE A 338 -4.45 10.63 -15.67
N GLU A 339 -4.91 11.44 -14.71
CA GLU A 339 -6.21 12.12 -14.81
C GLU A 339 -6.25 13.13 -15.97
N ALA A 340 -5.16 13.88 -16.19
CA ALA A 340 -5.03 14.80 -17.31
C ALA A 340 -5.11 14.06 -18.67
N GLN A 341 -4.53 12.87 -18.75
CA GLN A 341 -4.66 12.02 -19.93
C GLN A 341 -6.11 11.55 -20.14
N LEU A 342 -6.82 11.17 -19.08
CA LEU A 342 -8.25 10.81 -19.14
C LEU A 342 -9.13 12.00 -19.55
N SER A 343 -8.79 13.22 -19.13
CA SER A 343 -9.51 14.44 -19.52
C SER A 343 -9.22 14.89 -20.95
N GLY A 344 -8.27 14.23 -21.64
CA GLY A 344 -7.94 14.47 -23.05
C GLY A 344 -6.77 15.44 -23.29
N SER A 345 -6.03 15.86 -22.25
CA SER A 345 -4.90 16.79 -22.39
C SER A 345 -3.80 16.52 -21.36
N ILE A 346 -2.57 16.25 -21.81
CA ILE A 346 -1.41 16.08 -20.91
C ILE A 346 -0.58 17.36 -20.74
N SER A 347 -1.18 18.53 -20.94
CA SER A 347 -0.49 19.81 -20.76
C SER A 347 -0.07 20.02 -19.30
N GLU A 348 1.03 20.74 -19.07
CA GLU A 348 1.45 21.08 -17.70
C GLU A 348 0.33 21.80 -16.93
N ARG A 349 -0.44 22.64 -17.61
CA ARG A 349 -1.58 23.34 -17.04
C ARG A 349 -2.65 22.39 -16.51
N GLU A 350 -2.97 21.35 -17.28
CA GLU A 350 -3.95 20.34 -16.91
C GLU A 350 -3.47 19.45 -15.77
N ILE A 351 -2.18 19.07 -15.80
CA ILE A 351 -1.56 18.34 -14.68
C ILE A 351 -1.64 19.17 -13.40
N LEU A 352 -1.28 20.46 -13.46
CA LEU A 352 -1.40 21.39 -12.32
C LEU A 352 -2.85 21.52 -11.81
N PHE A 353 -3.84 21.51 -12.71
CA PHE A 353 -5.25 21.52 -12.31
C PHE A 353 -5.60 20.29 -11.46
N HIS A 354 -5.21 19.08 -11.88
CA HIS A 354 -5.48 17.87 -11.10
C HIS A 354 -4.69 17.81 -9.78
N GLN A 355 -3.48 18.38 -9.73
CA GLN A 355 -2.75 18.57 -8.47
C GLN A 355 -3.50 19.53 -7.53
N TYR A 356 -4.03 20.62 -8.08
CA TYR A 356 -4.84 21.60 -7.34
C TYR A 356 -6.14 20.99 -6.79
N LEU A 357 -6.81 20.13 -7.57
CA LEU A 357 -7.98 19.40 -7.08
C LEU A 357 -7.65 18.55 -5.84
N GLN A 358 -6.53 17.83 -5.84
CA GLN A 358 -6.13 17.05 -4.67
C GLN A 358 -5.77 17.94 -3.47
N PHE A 359 -5.10 19.07 -3.70
CA PHE A 359 -4.83 20.07 -2.68
C PHE A 359 -6.12 20.57 -2.00
N LEU A 360 -7.13 20.96 -2.79
CA LEU A 360 -8.42 21.39 -2.27
C LEU A 360 -9.17 20.27 -1.53
N THR A 361 -9.11 19.05 -2.07
CA THR A 361 -9.78 17.88 -1.50
C THR A 361 -9.22 17.55 -0.11
N GLU A 362 -7.90 17.52 0.05
CA GLU A 362 -7.26 17.28 1.34
C GLU A 362 -7.49 18.43 2.31
N LYS A 363 -7.45 19.68 1.83
CA LYS A 363 -7.72 20.86 2.66
C LYS A 363 -9.14 20.85 3.23
N GLN A 364 -10.17 20.67 2.41
CA GLN A 364 -11.55 20.63 2.89
C GLN A 364 -11.84 19.41 3.78
N LEU A 365 -11.22 18.25 3.50
CA LEU A 365 -11.34 17.09 4.39
C LEU A 365 -10.66 17.34 5.75
N GLN A 366 -9.50 17.98 5.77
CA GLN A 366 -8.82 18.39 7.00
C GLN A 366 -9.65 19.41 7.79
N ASP A 367 -10.29 20.36 7.11
CA ASP A 367 -11.20 21.34 7.72
C ASP A 367 -12.48 20.70 8.29
N ALA A 368 -12.89 19.53 7.79
CA ALA A 368 -14.00 18.76 8.34
C ALA A 368 -13.61 17.90 9.54
N GLN A 369 -12.32 17.55 9.65
CA GLN A 369 -11.75 16.76 10.74
C GLN A 369 -11.35 17.61 11.95
N THR A 370 -11.04 18.90 11.73
CA THR A 370 -10.63 19.88 12.75
C THR A 370 -11.84 20.60 13.32
#